data_AF-A0A3S0XLM2-F1
#
_entry.id   AF-A0A3S0XLM2-F1
#
_cell.length_a   1.000
_cell.length_b   1.000
_cell.length_c   1.000
_cell.angle_alpha   90.00
_cell.angle_beta   90.00
_cell.angle_gamma   90.00
#
_symmetry.space_group_name_H-M   'P 1'
#
loop_
_entity.id
_entity.type
_entity.pdbx_description
1 polymer ?
#
loop_
_entity_poly.entity_id
_entity_poly.type
_entity_poly.pdbx_seq_one_letter_code
_entity_poly.pdbx_strand_id
1 'polypeptide(L)'
;MRLIFCLLMQLLLSITSFAHTVSVYVSFSMPKQLLIETLKESAQLQIPAYINGLYRDSMNETALKVMELSKRIPNLNLNIDPTKFERFGIHQVPALVVDDGKAFDVTYGHLTIQEGLARMAGRGEVDFTHKEIRRMES
;
A
#
# COMPACT_ATOMS: atom_id res chain seq x y z
N MET A 1 38.35 -18.90 21.73
CA MET A 1 37.01 -19.46 21.46
C MET A 1 35.85 -18.53 21.84
N ARG A 2 35.88 -17.82 22.98
CA ARG A 2 34.82 -16.85 23.37
C ARG A 2 34.72 -15.62 22.44
N LEU A 3 35.86 -15.11 21.94
CA LEU A 3 35.88 -13.90 21.08
C LEU A 3 35.24 -14.13 19.70
N ILE A 4 35.53 -15.28 19.08
CA ILE A 4 34.97 -15.69 17.79
C ILE A 4 33.46 -15.94 17.88
N PHE A 5 32.99 -16.50 19.00
CA PHE A 5 31.56 -16.69 19.24
C PHE A 5 30.82 -15.35 19.40
N CYS A 6 31.40 -14.37 20.10
CA CYS A 6 30.83 -13.02 20.18
C CYS A 6 30.81 -12.30 18.83
N LEU A 7 31.86 -12.44 18.01
CA LEU A 7 31.92 -11.83 16.68
C LEU A 7 30.88 -12.45 15.72
N LEU A 8 30.69 -13.77 15.77
CA LEU A 8 29.68 -14.48 14.98
C LEU A 8 28.25 -14.12 15.42
N MET A 9 28.05 -13.90 16.73
CA MET A 9 26.75 -13.51 17.30
C MET A 9 26.39 -12.05 16.99
N GLN A 10 27.37 -11.15 16.88
CA GLN A 10 27.15 -9.76 16.45
C GLN A 10 26.88 -9.62 14.95
N LEU A 11 27.47 -10.49 14.12
CA LEU A 11 27.25 -10.48 12.66
C LEU A 11 25.80 -10.86 12.28
N LEU A 12 25.14 -11.69 13.09
CA LEU A 12 23.74 -12.12 12.88
C LEU A 12 22.69 -11.05 13.19
N LEU A 13 23.01 -10.00 13.96
CA LEU A 13 22.05 -8.92 14.30
C LEU A 13 21.95 -7.81 13.25
N SER A 14 22.81 -7.78 12.22
CA SER A 14 23.00 -6.59 11.38
C SER A 14 22.32 -6.63 10.01
N ILE A 15 21.45 -7.62 9.74
CA ILE A 15 20.74 -7.71 8.45
C ILE A 15 19.23 -7.64 8.68
N THR A 16 18.73 -6.46 9.05
CA THR A 16 17.31 -6.15 8.89
C THR A 16 17.08 -5.70 7.44
N SER A 17 16.76 -6.66 6.56
CA SER A 17 16.19 -6.33 5.26
C SER A 17 14.76 -5.89 5.51
N PHE A 18 14.51 -4.59 5.51
CA PHE A 18 13.14 -4.10 5.48
C PHE A 18 12.58 -4.36 4.08
N ALA A 19 11.45 -5.05 4.01
CA ALA A 19 10.77 -5.29 2.74
C ALA A 19 9.98 -4.04 2.38
N HIS A 20 10.08 -3.60 1.12
CA HIS A 20 9.20 -2.55 0.60
C HIS A 20 7.76 -3.05 0.63
N THR A 21 6.87 -2.23 1.19
CA THR A 21 5.43 -2.44 1.18
C THR A 21 4.77 -1.42 0.29
N VAL A 22 3.89 -1.88 -0.58
CA VAL A 22 3.08 -1.03 -1.45
C VAL A 22 1.64 -1.12 -0.97
N SER A 23 0.96 0.02 -0.88
CA SER A 23 -0.45 0.07 -0.47
C SER A 23 -1.22 1.18 -1.16
N VAL A 24 -2.52 0.94 -1.37
CA VAL A 24 -3.44 1.86 -2.05
C VAL A 24 -4.46 2.38 -1.06
N TYR A 25 -4.79 3.67 -1.16
CA TYR A 25 -5.70 4.36 -0.26
C TYR A 25 -6.84 4.99 -1.04
N VAL A 26 -8.08 4.65 -0.66
CA VAL A 26 -9.29 5.02 -1.39
C VAL A 26 -10.40 5.50 -0.45
N SER A 27 -11.50 6.00 -1.03
CA SER A 27 -12.70 6.39 -0.31
C SER A 27 -13.95 6.10 -1.14
N PHE A 28 -15.07 5.82 -0.46
CA PHE A 28 -16.39 5.77 -1.09
C PHE A 28 -16.88 7.12 -1.63
N SER A 29 -16.23 8.23 -1.29
CA SER A 29 -16.49 9.55 -1.88
C SER A 29 -15.87 9.73 -3.27
N MET A 30 -14.97 8.83 -3.70
CA MET A 30 -14.42 8.85 -5.05
C MET A 30 -15.52 8.61 -6.10
N PRO A 31 -15.35 9.12 -7.33
CA PRO A 31 -16.20 8.73 -8.45
C PRO A 31 -16.25 7.19 -8.56
N LYS A 32 -17.47 6.63 -8.65
CA LYS A 32 -17.69 5.17 -8.58
C LYS A 32 -16.82 4.39 -9.56
N GLN A 33 -16.68 4.88 -10.79
CA GLN A 33 -15.87 4.22 -11.81
C GLN A 33 -14.39 4.21 -11.43
N LEU A 34 -13.84 5.36 -11.04
CA LEU A 34 -12.46 5.48 -10.57
C LEU A 34 -12.18 4.56 -9.38
N LEU A 35 -13.05 4.53 -8.37
CA LEU A 35 -12.90 3.61 -7.23
C LEU A 35 -12.81 2.15 -7.68
N ILE A 36 -13.68 1.73 -8.59
CA ILE A 36 -13.69 0.34 -9.09
C ILE A 36 -12.43 0.03 -9.89
N GLU A 37 -11.99 0.94 -10.75
CA GLU A 37 -10.77 0.77 -11.57
C GLU A 37 -9.53 0.67 -10.69
N THR A 38 -9.36 1.57 -9.72
CA THR A 38 -8.26 1.53 -8.76
C THR A 38 -8.25 0.23 -7.94
N LEU A 39 -9.42 -0.22 -7.44
CA LEU A 39 -9.50 -1.45 -6.66
C LEU A 39 -9.27 -2.70 -7.50
N LYS A 40 -9.67 -2.71 -8.77
CA LYS A 40 -9.36 -3.80 -9.71
C LYS A 40 -7.88 -3.91 -9.95
N GLU A 41 -7.21 -2.79 -10.21
CA GLU A 41 -5.77 -2.76 -10.42
C GLU A 41 -5.03 -3.23 -9.16
N SER A 42 -5.44 -2.75 -7.98
CA SER A 42 -4.91 -3.19 -6.68
C SER A 42 -5.03 -4.70 -6.50
N ALA A 43 -6.20 -5.27 -6.83
CA ALA A 43 -6.43 -6.72 -6.72
C ALA A 43 -5.61 -7.53 -7.74
N GLN A 44 -5.45 -7.03 -8.97
CA GLN A 44 -4.61 -7.66 -10.01
C GLN A 44 -3.15 -7.73 -9.59
N LEU A 45 -2.64 -6.67 -8.98
CA LEU A 45 -1.25 -6.57 -8.49
C LEU A 45 -1.07 -7.13 -7.07
N GLN A 46 -2.11 -7.71 -6.47
CA GLN A 46 -2.10 -8.23 -5.10
C GLN A 46 -1.68 -7.19 -4.05
N ILE A 47 -1.94 -5.91 -4.31
CA ILE A 47 -1.64 -4.79 -3.42
C ILE A 47 -2.85 -4.58 -2.48
N PRO A 48 -2.65 -4.44 -1.17
CA PRO A 48 -3.74 -4.15 -0.24
C PRO A 48 -4.24 -2.71 -0.43
N ALA A 49 -5.56 -2.56 -0.40
CA ALA A 49 -6.24 -1.28 -0.38
C ALA A 49 -6.83 -0.96 1.01
N TYR A 50 -6.87 0.33 1.36
CA TYR A 50 -7.34 0.83 2.63
C TYR A 50 -8.37 1.95 2.46
N ILE A 51 -9.40 1.95 3.31
CA ILE A 51 -10.32 3.08 3.49
C ILE A 51 -10.12 3.71 4.87
N ASN A 52 -10.25 5.04 4.91
CA ASN A 52 -9.97 5.83 6.12
C ASN A 52 -10.95 5.50 7.26
N GLY A 53 -12.19 5.19 6.94
CA GLY A 53 -13.18 4.96 7.98
C GLY A 53 -14.50 4.46 7.44
N LEU A 54 -15.53 4.66 8.25
CA LEU A 54 -16.86 4.15 7.98
C LEU A 54 -17.56 4.99 6.90
N TYR A 55 -18.28 4.32 6.01
CA TYR A 55 -19.25 4.95 5.15
C TYR A 55 -20.43 5.44 5.98
N ARG A 56 -20.67 6.76 5.95
CA ARG A 56 -21.77 7.42 6.68
C ARG A 56 -21.81 7.07 8.18
N ASP A 57 -20.64 6.96 8.81
CA ASP A 57 -20.49 6.63 10.22
C ASP A 57 -21.17 5.31 10.66
N SER A 58 -21.43 4.41 9.70
CA SER A 58 -22.17 3.17 9.91
C SER A 58 -21.34 1.96 9.50
N MET A 59 -20.97 1.12 10.47
CA MET A 59 -20.25 -0.12 10.19
C MET A 59 -21.08 -1.08 9.32
N ASN A 60 -22.40 -1.12 9.52
CA ASN A 60 -23.31 -1.95 8.75
C ASN A 60 -23.34 -1.53 7.28
N GLU A 61 -23.49 -0.23 6.99
CA GLU A 61 -23.46 0.26 5.61
C GLU A 61 -22.08 0.06 4.96
N THR A 62 -21.01 0.23 5.74
CA THR A 62 -19.64 -0.01 5.30
C THR A 62 -19.43 -1.46 4.89
N ALA A 63 -19.87 -2.41 5.73
CA ALA A 63 -19.77 -3.84 5.44
C ALA A 63 -20.52 -4.20 4.15
N LEU A 64 -21.74 -3.67 3.94
CA LEU A 64 -22.51 -3.89 2.72
C LEU A 64 -21.78 -3.37 1.47
N LYS A 65 -21.17 -2.19 1.54
CA LYS A 65 -20.38 -1.62 0.44
C LYS A 65 -19.14 -2.46 0.13
N VAL A 66 -18.40 -2.88 1.16
CA VAL A 66 -17.23 -3.74 1.00
C VAL A 66 -17.64 -5.08 0.39
N MET A 67 -18.73 -5.70 0.86
CA MET A 67 -19.26 -6.94 0.30
C MET A 67 -19.67 -6.79 -1.18
N GLU A 68 -20.31 -5.68 -1.56
CA GLU A 68 -20.64 -5.38 -2.97
C GLU A 68 -19.38 -5.34 -3.84
N LEU A 69 -18.32 -4.68 -3.35
CA LEU A 69 -17.04 -4.60 -4.04
C LEU A 69 -16.34 -5.96 -4.15
N SER A 70 -16.28 -6.74 -3.07
CA SER A 70 -15.66 -8.07 -3.05
C SER A 70 -16.38 -9.07 -3.97
N LYS A 71 -17.70 -8.96 -4.13
CA LYS A 71 -18.45 -9.77 -5.11
C LYS A 71 -18.10 -9.42 -6.55
N ARG A 72 -17.74 -8.16 -6.82
CA ARG A 72 -17.44 -7.64 -8.16
C ARG A 72 -15.96 -7.78 -8.55
N ILE A 73 -15.07 -7.77 -7.56
CA ILE A 73 -13.61 -7.75 -7.75
C ILE A 73 -13.03 -8.96 -7.04
N PRO A 74 -12.73 -10.05 -7.77
CA PRO A 74 -12.08 -11.23 -7.19
C PRO A 74 -10.76 -10.88 -6.53
N ASN A 75 -10.42 -11.57 -5.44
CA ASN A 75 -9.18 -11.39 -4.68
C ASN A 75 -8.96 -9.96 -4.12
N LEU A 76 -10.04 -9.17 -3.99
CA LEU A 76 -9.95 -7.83 -3.42
C LEU A 76 -9.51 -7.89 -1.95
N ASN A 77 -8.32 -7.37 -1.66
CA ASN A 77 -7.81 -7.15 -0.31
C ASN A 77 -8.09 -5.71 0.13
N LEU A 78 -9.30 -5.46 0.63
CA LEU A 78 -9.76 -4.13 1.09
C LEU A 78 -9.93 -4.11 2.61
N ASN A 79 -9.31 -3.15 3.28
CA ASN A 79 -9.28 -3.04 4.73
C ASN A 79 -9.77 -1.65 5.19
N ILE A 80 -10.26 -1.57 6.42
CA ILE A 80 -10.65 -0.32 7.08
C ILE A 80 -9.57 -0.02 8.11
N ASP A 81 -8.78 1.04 7.91
CA ASP A 81 -7.65 1.36 8.78
C ASP A 81 -7.36 2.88 8.78
N PRO A 82 -8.04 3.67 9.64
CA PRO A 82 -7.77 5.10 9.80
C PRO A 82 -6.32 5.39 10.22
N THR A 83 -5.72 4.50 11.01
CA THR A 83 -4.40 4.74 11.59
C THR A 83 -3.30 4.79 10.53
N LYS A 84 -3.47 4.06 9.42
CA LYS A 84 -2.57 4.16 8.26
C LYS A 84 -2.71 5.50 7.52
N PHE A 85 -3.92 6.04 7.40
CA PHE A 85 -4.11 7.37 6.81
C PHE A 85 -3.39 8.45 7.63
N GLU A 86 -3.51 8.37 8.96
CA GLU A 86 -2.81 9.26 9.88
C GLU A 86 -1.28 9.11 9.77
N ARG A 87 -0.78 7.86 9.79
CA ARG A 87 0.66 7.56 9.68
C ARG A 87 1.30 8.18 8.45
N PHE A 88 0.61 8.12 7.30
CA PHE A 88 1.14 8.58 6.01
C PHE A 88 0.68 9.99 5.63
N GLY A 89 -0.03 10.71 6.51
CA GLY A 89 -0.51 12.07 6.23
C GLY A 89 -1.45 12.16 5.02
N ILE A 90 -2.28 11.13 4.81
CA ILE A 90 -3.14 11.03 3.61
C ILE A 90 -4.41 11.86 3.82
N HIS A 91 -4.46 13.01 3.15
CA HIS A 91 -5.62 13.91 3.16
C HIS A 91 -6.42 13.91 1.86
N GLN A 92 -5.92 13.23 0.83
CA GLN A 92 -6.53 13.15 -0.50
C GLN A 92 -6.44 11.72 -1.03
N VAL A 93 -7.41 11.31 -1.84
CA VAL A 93 -7.48 9.98 -2.45
C VAL A 93 -7.89 10.09 -3.92
N PRO A 94 -7.49 9.14 -4.79
CA PRO A 94 -6.65 7.98 -4.49
C PRO A 94 -5.20 8.36 -4.18
N ALA A 95 -4.59 7.58 -3.29
CA ALA A 95 -3.18 7.69 -2.95
C ALA A 95 -2.50 6.32 -3.04
N LEU A 96 -1.26 6.32 -3.50
CA LEU A 96 -0.37 5.16 -3.51
C LEU A 96 0.76 5.46 -2.54
N VAL A 97 1.13 4.47 -1.74
CA VAL A 97 2.23 4.56 -0.77
C VAL A 97 3.24 3.45 -1.02
N VAL A 98 4.51 3.81 -0.97
CA VAL A 98 5.64 2.88 -0.84
C VAL A 98 6.30 3.14 0.51
N ASP A 99 6.48 2.11 1.33
CA ASP A 99 7.02 2.21 2.68
C ASP A 99 8.05 1.10 2.92
N ASP A 100 9.26 1.47 3.35
CA ASP A 100 10.35 0.53 3.67
C ASP A 100 10.56 0.39 5.19
N GLY A 101 9.62 0.87 6.01
CA GLY A 101 9.71 0.82 7.47
C GLY A 101 10.64 1.88 8.09
N LYS A 102 11.41 2.62 7.28
CA LYS A 102 12.23 3.77 7.73
C LYS A 102 11.70 5.08 7.16
N ALA A 103 11.36 5.07 5.88
CA ALA A 103 10.81 6.17 5.11
C ALA A 103 9.60 5.70 4.30
N PHE A 104 8.83 6.66 3.79
CA PHE A 104 7.72 6.37 2.91
C PHE A 104 7.55 7.48 1.87
N ASP A 105 7.04 7.09 0.71
CA ASP A 105 6.64 8.00 -0.35
C ASP A 105 5.13 7.93 -0.56
N VAL A 106 4.51 9.07 -0.88
CA VAL A 106 3.10 9.15 -1.23
C VAL A 106 2.92 9.86 -2.57
N THR A 107 2.11 9.30 -3.45
CA THR A 107 1.68 9.97 -4.68
C THR A 107 0.17 9.96 -4.77
N TYR A 108 -0.39 11.04 -5.30
CA TYR A 108 -1.83 11.27 -5.41
C TYR A 108 -2.27 11.36 -6.86
N GLY A 109 -3.57 11.14 -7.09
CA GLY A 109 -4.24 11.45 -8.35
C GLY A 109 -4.65 10.23 -9.17
N HIS A 110 -5.35 10.50 -10.27
CA HIS A 110 -5.83 9.47 -11.20
C HIS A 110 -4.68 8.98 -12.08
N LEU A 111 -3.88 8.08 -11.52
CA LEU A 111 -2.79 7.39 -12.19
C LEU A 111 -3.02 5.89 -12.04
N THR A 112 -2.50 5.11 -12.97
CA THR A 112 -2.33 3.68 -12.71
C THR A 112 -1.33 3.50 -11.56
N ILE A 113 -1.44 2.40 -10.82
CA ILE A 113 -0.48 2.05 -9.77
C ILE A 113 0.93 1.99 -10.37
N GLN A 114 1.08 1.42 -11.56
CA GLN A 114 2.37 1.34 -12.25
C GLN A 114 2.96 2.72 -12.55
N GLU A 115 2.14 3.66 -13.04
CA GLU A 115 2.57 5.05 -13.26
C GLU A 115 2.97 5.73 -11.94
N GLY A 116 2.20 5.49 -10.87
CA GLY A 116 2.52 5.99 -9.54
C GLY A 116 3.89 5.48 -9.04
N LEU A 117 4.13 4.17 -9.12
CA LEU A 117 5.40 3.56 -8.76
C LEU A 117 6.55 4.08 -9.62
N ALA A 118 6.35 4.24 -10.92
CA ALA A 118 7.36 4.78 -11.82
C ALA A 118 7.72 6.24 -11.51
N ARG A 119 6.78 7.03 -10.98
CA ARG A 119 7.06 8.41 -10.52
C ARG A 119 7.86 8.46 -9.23
N MET A 120 7.65 7.49 -8.34
CA MET A 120 8.37 7.38 -7.07
C MET A 120 9.80 6.85 -7.27
N ALA A 121 9.98 5.93 -8.23
CA ALA A 121 11.27 5.32 -8.51
C ALA A 121 12.36 6.37 -8.78
N GLY A 122 13.37 6.40 -7.91
CA GLY A 122 14.51 7.32 -8.01
C GLY A 122 14.22 8.79 -7.75
N ARG A 123 13.03 9.14 -7.22
CA ARG A 123 12.66 10.52 -6.84
C ARG A 123 12.19 10.64 -5.39
N GLY A 124 11.76 9.53 -4.79
CA GLY A 124 11.27 9.47 -3.41
C GLY A 124 12.37 9.28 -2.37
N GLU A 125 11.96 9.31 -1.09
CA GLU A 125 12.82 9.00 0.05
C GLU A 125 13.08 7.49 0.20
N VAL A 126 12.19 6.65 -0.33
CA VAL A 126 12.38 5.21 -0.39
C VAL A 126 13.24 4.87 -1.60
N ASP A 127 14.30 4.08 -1.41
CA ASP A 127 15.13 3.53 -2.49
C ASP A 127 14.38 2.40 -3.21
N PHE A 128 13.27 2.76 -3.86
CA PHE A 128 12.41 1.86 -4.61
C PHE A 128 12.82 1.86 -6.08
N THR A 129 13.17 0.70 -6.61
CA THR A 129 13.80 0.58 -7.92
C THR A 129 12.86 0.04 -8.99
N HIS A 130 13.13 0.39 -10.26
CA HIS A 130 12.41 -0.18 -11.41
C HIS A 130 12.49 -1.71 -11.52
N LYS A 131 13.50 -2.33 -10.91
CA LYS A 131 13.62 -3.78 -10.84
C LYS A 131 12.56 -4.41 -9.94
N GLU A 132 12.16 -3.69 -8.89
CA GLU A 132 11.12 -4.14 -7.95
C GLU A 132 9.73 -3.97 -8.56
N ILE A 133 9.50 -2.89 -9.30
CA ILE A 133 8.27 -2.71 -10.10
C ILE A 133 8.04 -3.93 -11.01
N ARG A 134 9.08 -4.36 -11.75
CA ARG A 134 8.99 -5.52 -12.67
C ARG A 134 8.69 -6.84 -11.94
N ARG A 135 9.07 -7.00 -10.68
CA ARG A 135 8.76 -8.22 -9.90
C ARG A 135 7.30 -8.27 -9.46
N MET A 136 6.61 -7.14 -9.40
CA MET A 136 5.18 -7.09 -9.10
C MET A 136 4.31 -7.45 -10.31
N GLU A 137 4.91 -7.57 -11.50
CA GLU A 137 4.25 -7.93 -12.77
C GLU A 137 4.29 -9.44 -13.08
N SER A 138 5.11 -10.22 -12.37
CA SER A 138 5.40 -11.64 -12.62
C SER A 138 4.74 -12.57 -11.61
#